data_AF-A0AAW2QPE3-F1
#
_entry.id   AF-A0AAW2QPE3-F1
#
_cell.length_a   1.000
_cell.length_b   1.000
_cell.length_c   1.000
_cell.angle_alpha   90.00
_cell.angle_beta   90.00
_cell.angle_gamma   90.00
#
_symmetry.space_group_name_H-M   'P 1'
#
loop_
_entity.id
_entity.type
_entity.pdbx_description
1 polymer ?
#
loop_
_entity_poly.entity_id
_entity_poly.type
_entity_poly.pdbx_seq_one_letter_code
_entity_poly.pdbx_strand_id
1 'polypeptide(L)'
;MYWPYGHWLFSGSDCRHGLTFLLKDSMHRSFGYHTRSEPRGGLAVPLFISEIAPAKYRGGLNVCFQMLITIGILIANVVNYFTSNIHPYGWRISLGGAGFPAIFLGLGSLLIVETPTSLIERGKREEGLRALKTTRGVDDVEKEYDEIVRATEIAKKVKHPFRNLIMKRSSWPQLFCGTILQVFQQFTGINVIMFYAPVLFQTMGLGGDASLLSAVITGSINAVSTLVAVFGVDKFGRRKLLIQAAVQMLISQVFVGVILARHLKITNAIPMPFAYLTVFLICVFVMGFAWSWGPLGWLIPSEIFPLETRPAGFFFAVSTNMICTFIIAQAFLTMLCQMRSGIFFFFAVWIVVMGSFAVFLLPETKGVPIDEMNDRVWKKHWFWRRFFRNEDEEQAKC
;
A
#
# COMPACT_ATOMS: atom_id res chain seq x y z
N MET A 1 21.29 8.45 -32.62
CA MET A 1 20.72 9.59 -33.38
C MET A 1 19.91 9.02 -34.53
N TYR A 2 18.70 9.55 -34.76
CA TYR A 2 17.64 9.06 -35.66
C TYR A 2 16.95 7.73 -35.31
N TRP A 3 15.97 7.87 -34.40
CA TRP A 3 14.81 7.00 -34.25
C TRP A 3 13.84 7.21 -35.44
N PRO A 4 13.38 6.17 -36.15
CA PRO A 4 12.28 6.31 -37.13
C PRO A 4 10.88 6.18 -36.53
N TYR A 5 10.71 6.14 -35.18
CA TYR A 5 9.39 6.04 -34.53
C TYR A 5 9.00 7.26 -33.68
N GLY A 6 9.72 8.38 -33.82
CA GLY A 6 9.43 9.64 -33.12
C GLY A 6 8.21 10.43 -33.65
N HIS A 7 7.55 9.97 -34.72
CA HIS A 7 6.45 10.70 -35.35
C HIS A 7 5.04 10.30 -34.85
N TRP A 8 4.94 9.34 -33.91
CA TRP A 8 3.64 8.87 -33.38
C TRP A 8 3.23 9.50 -32.04
N LEU A 9 4.12 10.27 -31.38
CA LEU A 9 3.84 10.94 -30.11
C LEU A 9 3.11 12.29 -30.24
N PHE A 10 2.87 12.77 -31.47
CA PHE A 10 2.23 14.07 -31.73
C PHE A 10 0.98 14.01 -32.63
N SER A 11 0.43 12.82 -32.91
CA SER A 11 -0.88 12.70 -33.59
C SER A 11 -1.90 12.05 -32.64
N GLY A 12 -2.87 12.87 -32.20
CA GLY A 12 -3.77 12.62 -31.06
C GLY A 12 -4.75 11.43 -31.16
N SER A 13 -4.68 10.61 -32.21
CA SER A 13 -5.57 9.46 -32.43
C SER A 13 -5.04 8.13 -31.86
N ASP A 14 -3.72 7.93 -31.74
CA ASP A 14 -3.14 6.61 -31.43
C ASP A 14 -2.64 6.38 -29.99
N CYS A 15 -2.86 7.34 -29.09
CA CYS A 15 -2.59 7.16 -27.66
C CYS A 15 -3.54 6.11 -27.01
N ARG A 16 -4.68 5.82 -27.62
CA ARG A 16 -5.68 4.86 -27.12
C ARG A 16 -5.33 3.39 -27.40
N HIS A 17 -4.71 3.06 -28.54
CA HIS A 17 -4.51 1.67 -28.95
C HIS A 17 -3.35 0.97 -28.20
N GLY A 18 -2.21 1.65 -27.99
CA GLY A 18 -1.09 1.08 -27.24
C GLY A 18 -1.39 0.86 -25.75
N LEU A 19 -2.19 1.75 -25.15
CA LEU A 19 -2.65 1.64 -23.77
C LEU A 19 -3.63 0.48 -23.58
N THR A 20 -4.49 0.24 -24.57
CA THR A 20 -5.45 -0.87 -24.53
C THR A 20 -4.75 -2.24 -24.54
N PHE A 21 -3.63 -2.38 -25.25
CA PHE A 21 -2.87 -3.64 -25.27
C PHE A 21 -2.15 -3.93 -23.94
N LEU A 22 -1.48 -2.92 -23.35
CA LEU A 22 -0.81 -3.06 -22.05
C LEU A 22 -1.80 -3.20 -20.88
N LEU A 23 -2.95 -2.52 -20.93
CA LEU A 23 -4.03 -2.68 -19.94
C LEU A 23 -4.73 -4.03 -20.05
N LYS A 24 -4.95 -4.54 -21.27
CA LYS A 24 -5.58 -5.84 -21.50
C LYS A 24 -4.67 -6.99 -21.05
N ASP A 25 -3.36 -6.86 -21.23
CA ASP A 25 -2.38 -7.87 -20.77
C ASP A 25 -2.18 -7.83 -19.23
N SER A 26 -2.24 -6.64 -18.62
CA SER A 26 -2.24 -6.49 -17.15
C SER A 26 -3.55 -6.93 -16.50
N MET A 27 -4.69 -6.74 -17.18
CA MET A 27 -6.00 -7.26 -16.74
C MET A 27 -6.06 -8.79 -16.85
N HIS A 28 -5.53 -9.38 -17.94
CA HIS A 28 -5.54 -10.84 -18.09
C HIS A 28 -4.70 -11.55 -17.01
N ARG A 29 -3.59 -10.94 -16.58
CA ARG A 29 -2.78 -11.45 -15.45
C ARG A 29 -3.44 -11.26 -14.09
N SER A 30 -4.27 -10.22 -13.92
CA SER A 30 -5.02 -9.99 -12.67
C SER A 30 -6.28 -10.87 -12.55
N PHE A 31 -6.92 -11.22 -13.68
CA PHE A 31 -8.14 -12.03 -13.72
C PHE A 31 -7.90 -13.53 -13.96
N GLY A 32 -6.69 -13.95 -14.34
CA GLY A 32 -6.36 -15.33 -14.73
C GLY A 32 -6.39 -16.40 -13.63
N TYR A 33 -6.70 -16.06 -12.38
CA TYR A 33 -6.86 -17.04 -11.29
C TYR A 33 -8.35 -17.26 -11.00
N HIS A 34 -9.02 -17.96 -11.92
CA HIS A 34 -10.41 -18.40 -11.74
C HIS A 34 -10.50 -19.93 -11.77
N THR A 35 -10.01 -20.58 -10.71
CA THR A 35 -10.30 -21.98 -10.41
C THR A 35 -10.37 -22.21 -8.90
N ARG A 36 -11.61 -22.35 -8.40
CA ARG A 36 -12.00 -23.17 -7.23
C ARG A 36 -11.16 -23.05 -5.94
N SER A 37 -10.95 -21.84 -5.45
CA SER A 37 -10.86 -21.45 -4.03
C SER A 37 -10.55 -19.95 -4.00
N GLU A 38 -11.10 -19.23 -3.03
CA GLU A 38 -11.13 -17.75 -2.98
C GLU A 38 -9.83 -17.06 -3.43
N PRO A 39 -9.92 -15.98 -4.24
CA PRO A 39 -8.76 -15.26 -4.75
C PRO A 39 -8.05 -14.55 -3.59
N ARG A 40 -7.00 -15.18 -3.08
CA ARG A 40 -6.29 -14.76 -1.86
C ARG A 40 -4.88 -14.22 -2.12
N GLY A 41 -4.42 -14.08 -3.37
CA GLY A 41 -3.02 -13.73 -3.66
C GLY A 41 -2.52 -12.42 -3.03
N GLY A 42 -3.25 -11.31 -3.22
CA GLY A 42 -2.89 -10.00 -2.63
C GLY A 42 -3.46 -9.74 -1.24
N LEU A 43 -4.51 -10.50 -0.86
CA LEU A 43 -5.24 -10.34 0.40
C LEU A 43 -4.67 -11.23 1.51
N ALA A 44 -4.15 -12.40 1.17
CA ALA A 44 -3.77 -13.38 2.18
C ALA A 44 -2.40 -13.12 2.78
N VAL A 45 -1.45 -12.48 2.10
CA VAL A 45 -0.11 -12.33 2.70
C VAL A 45 -0.15 -11.45 3.96
N PRO A 46 -0.74 -10.24 3.97
CA PRO A 46 -0.85 -9.46 5.19
C PRO A 46 -1.73 -10.13 6.26
N LEU A 47 -2.79 -10.83 5.83
CA LEU A 47 -3.70 -11.54 6.72
C LEU A 47 -2.99 -12.72 7.41
N PHE A 48 -2.31 -13.56 6.63
CA PHE A 48 -1.51 -14.70 7.05
C PHE A 48 -0.41 -14.29 8.02
N ILE A 49 0.33 -13.22 7.69
CA ILE A 49 1.36 -12.66 8.58
C ILE A 49 0.72 -12.19 9.89
N SER A 50 -0.43 -11.51 9.83
CA SER A 50 -1.11 -11.02 11.04
C SER A 50 -1.65 -12.14 11.95
N GLU A 51 -2.02 -13.29 11.38
CA GLU A 51 -2.52 -14.46 12.09
C GLU A 51 -1.40 -15.30 12.73
N ILE A 52 -0.24 -15.39 12.07
CA ILE A 52 0.91 -16.13 12.58
C ILE A 52 1.74 -15.28 13.56
N ALA A 53 1.79 -13.96 13.36
CA ALA A 53 2.60 -13.07 14.17
C ALA A 53 2.17 -13.05 15.64
N PRO A 54 3.13 -13.12 16.60
CA PRO A 54 2.85 -12.82 18.00
C PRO A 54 2.27 -11.41 18.12
N ALA A 55 1.31 -11.20 19.02
CA ALA A 55 0.68 -9.88 19.22
C ALA A 55 1.71 -8.75 19.45
N LYS A 56 2.84 -9.06 20.10
CA LYS A 56 3.95 -8.13 20.36
C LYS A 56 4.73 -7.69 19.11
N TYR A 57 4.81 -8.53 18.07
CA TYR A 57 5.64 -8.30 16.86
C TYR A 57 4.82 -8.19 15.57
N ARG A 58 3.48 -8.21 15.67
CA ARG A 58 2.56 -8.12 14.53
C ARG A 58 2.79 -6.90 13.67
N GLY A 59 3.06 -5.75 14.29
CA GLY A 59 3.38 -4.49 13.60
C GLY A 59 4.60 -4.63 12.70
N GLY A 60 5.75 -4.99 13.29
CA GLY A 60 7.00 -5.20 12.57
C GLY A 60 6.89 -6.22 11.43
N LEU A 61 6.23 -7.36 11.66
CA LEU A 61 6.07 -8.40 10.63
C LEU A 61 5.21 -7.94 9.43
N ASN A 62 4.14 -7.18 9.68
CA ASN A 62 3.35 -6.59 8.59
C ASN A 62 4.14 -5.52 7.82
N VAL A 63 5.03 -4.77 8.48
CA VAL A 63 5.91 -3.81 7.79
C VAL A 63 7.00 -4.52 7.00
N CYS A 64 7.47 -5.71 7.41
CA CYS A 64 8.37 -6.53 6.62
C CYS A 64 7.77 -6.92 5.25
N PHE A 65 6.45 -7.13 5.16
CA PHE A 65 5.79 -7.35 3.87
C PHE A 65 5.93 -6.13 2.95
N GLN A 66 5.71 -4.92 3.46
CA GLN A 66 5.94 -3.69 2.71
C GLN A 66 7.41 -3.55 2.28
N MET A 67 8.35 -3.93 3.15
CA MET A 67 9.78 -3.94 2.83
C MET A 67 10.06 -4.86 1.62
N LEU A 68 9.49 -6.07 1.59
CA LEU A 68 9.62 -6.98 0.43
C LEU A 68 9.08 -6.37 -0.86
N ILE A 69 7.96 -5.64 -0.81
CA ILE A 69 7.43 -4.90 -1.97
C ILE A 69 8.46 -3.87 -2.47
N THR A 70 9.05 -3.07 -1.57
CA THR A 70 10.03 -2.04 -1.96
C THR A 70 11.33 -2.63 -2.51
N ILE A 71 11.79 -3.75 -1.95
CA ILE A 71 12.93 -4.51 -2.47
C ILE A 71 12.61 -5.05 -3.87
N GLY A 72 11.39 -5.57 -4.08
CA GLY A 72 10.93 -6.02 -5.39
C GLY A 72 10.96 -4.91 -6.44
N ILE A 73 10.50 -3.69 -6.10
CA ILE A 73 10.57 -2.52 -6.99
C ILE A 73 12.03 -2.16 -7.31
N LEU A 74 12.92 -2.20 -6.32
CA LEU A 74 14.35 -1.92 -6.52
C LEU A 74 14.99 -2.97 -7.45
N ILE A 75 14.76 -4.26 -7.20
CA ILE A 75 15.27 -5.34 -8.06
C ILE A 75 14.74 -5.18 -9.48
N ALA A 76 13.45 -4.87 -9.66
CA ALA A 76 12.85 -4.65 -10.97
C ALA A 76 13.53 -3.48 -11.72
N ASN A 77 13.81 -2.37 -11.03
CA ASN A 77 14.52 -1.23 -11.64
C ASN A 77 15.97 -1.57 -12.00
N VAL A 78 16.67 -2.33 -11.16
CA VAL A 78 18.03 -2.80 -11.44
C VAL A 78 18.05 -3.76 -12.63
N VAL A 79 17.13 -4.72 -12.67
CA VAL A 79 16.98 -5.64 -13.81
C VAL A 79 16.67 -4.85 -15.07
N ASN A 80 15.76 -3.88 -15.04
CA ASN A 80 15.49 -3.00 -16.18
C ASN A 80 16.72 -2.25 -16.66
N TYR A 81 17.58 -1.77 -15.75
CA TYR A 81 18.83 -1.09 -16.10
C TYR A 81 19.85 -2.03 -16.79
N PHE A 82 20.03 -3.26 -16.31
CA PHE A 82 20.94 -4.20 -16.98
C PHE A 82 20.40 -4.67 -18.32
N THR A 83 19.07 -4.81 -18.39
CA THR A 83 18.39 -5.42 -19.52
C THR A 83 18.15 -4.43 -20.67
N SER A 84 18.23 -3.12 -20.41
CA SER A 84 18.17 -2.08 -21.46
C SER A 84 19.34 -2.16 -22.45
N ASN A 85 20.47 -2.73 -22.03
CA ASN A 85 21.66 -2.90 -22.88
C ASN A 85 21.59 -4.13 -23.81
N ILE A 86 20.56 -4.97 -23.68
CA ILE A 86 20.42 -6.23 -24.43
C ILE A 86 19.28 -6.10 -25.45
N HIS A 87 19.60 -5.58 -26.63
CA HIS A 87 18.66 -5.50 -27.75
C HIS A 87 18.75 -6.78 -28.61
N PRO A 88 17.65 -7.42 -29.07
CA PRO A 88 16.22 -7.07 -28.99
C PRO A 88 15.38 -7.80 -27.91
N TYR A 89 15.96 -8.72 -27.13
CA TYR A 89 15.21 -9.59 -26.20
C TYR A 89 15.04 -9.04 -24.79
N GLY A 90 15.63 -7.89 -24.46
CA GLY A 90 15.67 -7.37 -23.10
C GLY A 90 14.31 -7.27 -22.41
N TRP A 91 13.30 -6.68 -23.05
CA TRP A 91 11.97 -6.54 -22.44
C TRP A 91 11.34 -7.89 -22.04
N ARG A 92 11.64 -8.98 -22.77
CA ARG A 92 11.15 -10.33 -22.45
C ARG A 92 11.84 -10.89 -21.22
N ILE A 93 13.14 -10.62 -21.06
CA ILE A 93 13.92 -11.06 -19.89
C ILE A 93 13.46 -10.31 -18.65
N SER A 94 13.23 -8.99 -18.75
CA SER A 94 12.69 -8.20 -17.63
C SER A 94 11.32 -8.70 -17.17
N LEU A 95 10.37 -8.89 -18.10
CA LEU A 95 9.05 -9.42 -17.78
C LEU A 95 9.08 -10.89 -17.35
N GLY A 96 9.93 -11.71 -17.98
CA GLY A 96 10.10 -13.13 -17.66
C GLY A 96 10.76 -13.36 -16.30
N GLY A 97 11.62 -12.43 -15.86
CA GLY A 97 12.25 -12.45 -14.54
C GLY A 97 11.23 -12.39 -13.39
N ALA A 98 10.06 -11.77 -13.60
CA ALA A 98 8.96 -11.80 -12.63
C ALA A 98 8.38 -13.20 -12.41
N GLY A 99 8.61 -14.14 -13.32
CA GLY A 99 8.23 -15.55 -13.17
C GLY A 99 9.01 -16.25 -12.06
N PHE A 100 10.26 -15.86 -11.80
CA PHE A 100 11.10 -16.48 -10.76
C PHE A 100 10.50 -16.32 -9.35
N PRO A 101 10.19 -15.11 -8.84
CA PRO A 101 9.56 -14.96 -7.54
C PRO A 101 8.15 -15.57 -7.48
N ALA A 102 7.41 -15.62 -8.60
CA ALA A 102 6.10 -16.27 -8.65
C ALA A 102 6.20 -17.80 -8.51
N ILE A 103 7.17 -18.44 -9.17
CA ILE A 103 7.44 -19.88 -9.01
C ILE A 103 7.93 -20.17 -7.59
N PHE A 104 8.82 -19.33 -7.06
CA PHE A 104 9.31 -19.47 -5.69
C PHE A 104 8.18 -19.37 -4.66
N LEU A 105 7.28 -18.40 -4.81
CA LEU A 105 6.07 -18.28 -3.97
C LEU A 105 5.13 -19.48 -4.17
N GLY A 106 4.95 -19.94 -5.41
CA GLY A 106 4.12 -21.11 -5.71
C GLY A 106 4.63 -22.38 -5.02
N LEU A 107 5.92 -22.68 -5.16
CA LEU A 107 6.56 -23.81 -4.50
C LEU A 107 6.58 -23.65 -2.97
N GLY A 108 6.87 -22.46 -2.48
CA GLY A 108 6.84 -22.13 -1.05
C GLY A 108 5.45 -22.34 -0.45
N SER A 109 4.39 -21.98 -1.18
CA SER A 109 3.01 -22.18 -0.70
C SER A 109 2.62 -23.64 -0.48
N LEU A 110 3.28 -24.59 -1.17
CA LEU A 110 3.07 -26.03 -0.97
C LEU A 110 3.74 -26.56 0.31
N LEU A 111 4.80 -25.88 0.77
CA LEU A 111 5.57 -26.24 1.96
C LEU A 111 5.04 -25.56 3.24
N ILE A 112 4.29 -24.47 3.08
CA ILE A 112 3.74 -23.70 4.20
C ILE A 112 2.60 -24.48 4.87
N VAL A 113 2.72 -24.66 6.18
CA VAL A 113 1.67 -25.24 7.04
C VAL A 113 0.50 -24.24 7.15
N GLU A 114 -0.74 -24.75 7.18
CA GLU A 114 -1.95 -23.93 7.35
C GLU A 114 -1.90 -23.11 8.66
N THR A 115 -2.52 -21.91 8.67
CA THR A 115 -2.50 -21.06 9.89
C THR A 115 -3.24 -21.75 11.04
N PRO A 116 -2.74 -21.64 12.30
CA PRO A 116 -3.40 -22.21 13.46
C PRO A 116 -4.86 -21.77 13.58
N THR A 117 -5.12 -20.48 13.32
CA THR A 117 -6.45 -19.86 13.32
C THR A 117 -7.38 -20.51 12.28
N SER A 118 -6.92 -20.73 11.05
CA SER A 118 -7.70 -21.39 10.00
C SER A 118 -7.99 -22.86 10.34
N LEU A 119 -7.04 -23.59 10.93
CA LEU A 119 -7.23 -24.98 11.34
C LEU A 119 -8.30 -25.11 12.45
N ILE A 120 -8.25 -24.22 13.45
CA ILE A 120 -9.23 -24.15 14.54
C ILE A 120 -10.61 -23.76 14.00
N GLU A 121 -10.68 -22.83 13.04
CA GLU A 121 -11.93 -22.44 12.37
C GLU A 121 -12.57 -23.61 11.60
N ARG A 122 -11.76 -24.40 10.90
CA ARG A 122 -12.21 -25.61 10.19
C ARG A 122 -12.59 -26.77 11.12
N GLY A 123 -12.45 -26.60 12.43
CA GLY A 123 -12.81 -27.61 13.44
C GLY A 123 -11.70 -28.61 13.77
N LYS A 124 -10.49 -28.43 13.22
CA LYS A 124 -9.33 -29.30 13.46
C LYS A 124 -8.52 -28.82 14.66
N ARG A 125 -9.10 -28.98 15.85
CA ARG A 125 -8.56 -28.47 17.13
C ARG A 125 -7.14 -29.00 17.45
N GLU A 126 -6.90 -30.30 17.28
CA GLU A 126 -5.58 -30.88 17.56
C GLU A 126 -4.48 -30.46 16.59
N GLU A 127 -4.79 -30.40 15.28
CA GLU A 127 -3.83 -29.92 14.26
C GLU A 127 -3.51 -28.44 14.49
N GLY A 128 -4.51 -27.63 14.85
CA GLY A 128 -4.33 -26.21 15.20
C GLY A 128 -3.42 -26.02 16.43
N LEU A 129 -3.59 -26.82 17.48
CA LEU A 129 -2.72 -26.78 18.66
C LEU A 129 -1.28 -27.18 18.32
N ARG A 130 -1.08 -28.24 17.53
CA ARG A 130 0.26 -28.64 17.07
C ARG A 130 0.91 -27.56 16.21
N ALA A 131 0.16 -26.98 15.27
CA ALA A 131 0.65 -25.89 14.43
C ALA A 131 1.04 -24.66 15.26
N LEU A 132 0.26 -24.33 16.30
CA LEU A 132 0.57 -23.22 17.22
C LEU A 132 1.85 -23.50 18.02
N LYS A 133 2.00 -24.71 18.57
CA LYS A 133 3.23 -25.15 19.26
C LYS A 133 4.46 -25.07 18.35
N THR A 134 4.36 -25.60 17.14
CA THR A 134 5.45 -25.54 16.14
C THR A 134 5.81 -24.10 15.77
N THR A 135 4.81 -23.24 15.61
CA THR A 135 5.00 -21.84 15.19
C THR A 135 5.61 -20.99 16.31
N ARG A 136 5.21 -21.22 17.56
CA ARG A 136 5.68 -20.48 18.74
C ARG A 136 6.98 -21.04 19.31
N GLY A 137 7.28 -22.32 19.04
CA GLY A 137 8.47 -23.01 19.54
C GLY A 137 8.44 -23.27 21.05
N VAL A 138 7.26 -23.18 21.68
CA VAL A 138 7.05 -23.37 23.12
C VAL A 138 5.82 -24.25 23.36
N ASP A 139 5.82 -25.00 24.46
CA ASP A 139 4.69 -25.86 24.84
C ASP A 139 3.58 -25.12 25.61
N ASP A 140 3.90 -24.00 26.26
CA ASP A 140 2.96 -23.15 27.03
C ASP A 140 2.20 -22.19 26.11
N VAL A 141 1.33 -22.75 25.26
CA VAL A 141 0.46 -22.01 24.33
C VAL A 141 -1.03 -22.15 24.65
N GLU A 142 -1.37 -22.79 25.76
CA GLU A 142 -2.76 -23.09 26.14
C GLU A 142 -3.61 -21.81 26.29
N LYS A 143 -3.04 -20.75 26.88
CA LYS A 143 -3.74 -19.46 27.02
C LYS A 143 -4.04 -18.81 25.67
N GLU A 144 -3.06 -18.79 24.76
CA GLU A 144 -3.23 -18.23 23.41
C GLU A 144 -4.20 -19.10 22.59
N TYR A 145 -4.13 -20.42 22.74
CA TYR A 145 -5.06 -21.35 22.10
C TYR A 145 -6.51 -21.11 22.54
N ASP A 146 -6.76 -20.95 23.84
CA ASP A 146 -8.10 -20.68 24.37
C ASP A 146 -8.65 -19.31 23.92
N GLU A 147 -7.77 -18.31 23.77
CA GLU A 147 -8.14 -17.02 23.18
C GLU A 147 -8.54 -17.18 21.71
N ILE A 148 -7.76 -17.92 20.92
CA ILE A 148 -8.07 -18.18 19.50
C ILE A 148 -9.38 -18.97 19.38
N VAL A 149 -9.58 -20.02 20.17
CA VAL A 149 -10.83 -20.82 20.16
C VAL A 149 -12.04 -19.95 20.49
N ARG A 150 -11.95 -19.11 21.53
CA ARG A 150 -13.02 -18.15 21.86
C ARG A 150 -13.28 -17.19 20.71
N ALA A 151 -12.24 -16.59 20.13
CA ALA A 151 -12.38 -15.68 19.00
C ALA A 151 -13.03 -16.37 17.79
N THR A 152 -12.66 -17.62 17.50
CA THR A 152 -13.26 -18.43 16.43
C THR A 152 -14.72 -18.78 16.72
N GLU A 153 -15.09 -19.08 17.96
CA GLU A 153 -16.48 -19.37 18.34
C GLU A 153 -17.39 -18.15 18.22
N ILE A 154 -16.87 -16.95 18.50
CA ILE A 154 -17.59 -15.69 18.25
C ILE A 154 -17.69 -15.47 16.72
N ALA A 155 -16.60 -15.68 15.97
CA ALA A 155 -16.59 -15.54 14.51
C ALA A 155 -17.60 -16.46 13.81
N LYS A 156 -17.72 -17.72 14.25
CA LYS A 156 -18.69 -18.70 13.72
C LYS A 156 -20.15 -18.29 13.94
N LYS A 157 -20.45 -17.47 14.94
CA LYS A 157 -21.80 -16.95 15.18
C LYS A 157 -22.19 -15.90 14.12
N VAL A 158 -21.22 -15.31 13.41
CA VAL A 158 -21.44 -14.30 12.37
C VAL A 158 -21.63 -14.96 11.00
N LYS A 159 -22.87 -15.36 10.68
CA LYS A 159 -23.23 -16.04 9.42
C LYS A 159 -23.01 -15.20 8.14
N HIS A 160 -22.97 -13.87 8.23
CA HIS A 160 -22.80 -12.99 7.06
C HIS A 160 -21.81 -11.84 7.32
N PRO A 161 -20.48 -12.07 7.19
CA PRO A 161 -19.45 -11.08 7.49
C PRO A 161 -19.57 -9.81 6.63
N PHE A 162 -19.84 -9.94 5.33
CA PHE A 162 -20.01 -8.81 4.42
C PHE A 162 -21.25 -7.98 4.73
N ARG A 163 -22.39 -8.64 4.98
CA ARG A 163 -23.64 -7.95 5.33
C ARG A 163 -23.53 -7.28 6.69
N ASN A 164 -22.91 -7.95 7.67
CA ASN A 164 -22.71 -7.39 8.99
C ASN A 164 -21.72 -6.23 8.98
N LEU A 165 -20.62 -6.28 8.21
CA LEU A 165 -19.68 -5.17 8.12
C LEU A 165 -20.32 -3.90 7.53
N ILE A 166 -21.24 -4.05 6.57
CA ILE A 166 -21.94 -2.92 5.93
C ILE A 166 -23.14 -2.45 6.76
N MET A 167 -23.91 -3.38 7.34
CA MET A 167 -25.15 -3.05 8.07
C MET A 167 -24.92 -2.70 9.56
N LYS A 168 -23.86 -3.22 10.20
CA LYS A 168 -23.60 -2.99 11.61
C LYS A 168 -22.92 -1.64 11.81
N ARG A 169 -23.63 -0.72 12.47
CA ARG A 169 -23.20 0.68 12.65
C ARG A 169 -21.86 0.82 13.39
N SER A 170 -21.52 -0.15 14.24
CA SER A 170 -20.29 -0.24 15.03
C SER A 170 -19.04 -0.56 14.20
N SER A 171 -19.20 -1.16 13.01
CA SER A 171 -18.10 -1.46 12.10
C SER A 171 -17.80 -0.34 11.10
N TRP A 172 -18.69 0.67 10.99
CA TRP A 172 -18.52 1.81 10.08
C TRP A 172 -17.24 2.63 10.32
N PRO A 173 -16.84 2.95 11.56
CA PRO A 173 -15.61 3.68 11.82
C PRO A 173 -14.36 2.96 11.28
N GLN A 174 -14.33 1.63 11.46
CA GLN A 174 -13.25 0.77 10.99
C GLN A 174 -13.24 0.67 9.46
N LEU A 175 -14.40 0.42 8.85
CA LEU A 175 -14.56 0.35 7.41
C LEU A 175 -14.18 1.68 6.74
N PHE A 176 -14.70 2.79 7.25
CA PHE A 176 -14.41 4.11 6.74
C PHE A 176 -12.93 4.44 6.85
N CYS A 177 -12.32 4.26 8.02
CA CYS A 177 -10.90 4.56 8.21
C CYS A 177 -9.99 3.64 7.38
N GLY A 178 -10.30 2.35 7.29
CA GLY A 178 -9.54 1.40 6.49
C GLY A 178 -9.61 1.71 4.99
N THR A 179 -10.81 2.03 4.48
CA THR A 179 -11.02 2.35 3.06
C THR A 179 -10.46 3.72 2.69
N ILE A 180 -10.71 4.76 3.49
CA ILE A 180 -10.25 6.11 3.17
C ILE A 180 -8.73 6.23 3.24
N LEU A 181 -8.08 5.47 4.12
CA LEU A 181 -6.62 5.43 4.20
C LEU A 181 -6.00 4.92 2.88
N GLN A 182 -6.66 3.96 2.21
CA GLN A 182 -6.24 3.45 0.90
C GLN A 182 -6.48 4.46 -0.21
N VAL A 183 -7.57 5.22 -0.15
CA VAL A 183 -7.79 6.37 -1.04
C VAL A 183 -6.65 7.37 -0.86
N PHE A 184 -6.39 7.80 0.37
CA PHE A 184 -5.33 8.78 0.65
C PHE A 184 -3.95 8.29 0.24
N GLN A 185 -3.65 7.00 0.41
CA GLN A 185 -2.38 6.43 -0.06
C GLN A 185 -2.16 6.69 -1.56
N GLN A 186 -3.19 6.52 -2.39
CA GLN A 186 -3.09 6.77 -3.84
C GLN A 186 -3.12 8.26 -4.17
N PHE A 187 -3.98 9.03 -3.49
CA PHE A 187 -4.08 10.48 -3.64
C PHE A 187 -2.88 11.26 -3.07
N THR A 188 -1.91 10.61 -2.44
CA THR A 188 -0.59 11.21 -2.19
C THR A 188 0.11 11.62 -3.50
N GLY A 189 -0.21 10.96 -4.62
CA GLY A 189 0.46 11.16 -5.89
C GLY A 189 1.76 10.38 -6.02
N ILE A 190 2.01 9.36 -5.18
CA ILE A 190 3.23 8.55 -5.26
C ILE A 190 3.42 7.91 -6.65
N ASN A 191 2.37 7.32 -7.23
CA ASN A 191 2.46 6.70 -8.56
C ASN A 191 2.81 7.74 -9.63
N VAL A 192 2.22 8.93 -9.53
CA VAL A 192 2.50 10.05 -10.43
C VAL A 192 3.97 10.45 -10.33
N ILE A 193 4.50 10.60 -9.13
CA ILE A 193 5.90 10.96 -8.91
C ILE A 193 6.84 9.86 -9.40
N MET A 194 6.49 8.59 -9.18
CA MET A 194 7.28 7.45 -9.65
C MET A 194 7.36 7.36 -11.18
N PHE A 195 6.27 7.71 -11.90
CA PHE A 195 6.28 7.77 -13.36
C PHE A 195 6.89 9.05 -13.92
N TYR A 196 6.72 10.17 -13.22
CA TYR A 196 7.20 11.47 -13.65
C TYR A 196 8.70 11.66 -13.41
N ALA A 197 9.25 11.09 -12.34
CA ALA A 197 10.66 11.25 -12.00
C ALA A 197 11.57 10.87 -13.19
N PRO A 198 11.51 9.67 -13.79
CA PRO A 198 12.38 9.31 -14.92
C PRO A 198 12.23 10.26 -16.13
N VAL A 199 11.02 10.76 -16.39
CA VAL A 199 10.72 11.69 -17.50
C VAL A 199 11.34 13.06 -17.22
N LEU A 200 11.18 13.58 -16.00
CA LEU A 200 11.80 14.82 -15.57
C LEU A 200 13.32 14.73 -15.72
N PHE A 201 13.93 13.61 -15.31
CA PHE A 201 15.37 13.35 -15.50
C PHE A 201 15.82 13.37 -16.96
N GLN A 202 15.05 12.79 -17.88
CA GLN A 202 15.36 12.85 -19.32
C GLN A 202 15.29 14.29 -19.86
N THR A 203 14.27 15.05 -19.46
CA THR A 203 14.12 16.44 -19.93
C THR A 203 15.23 17.37 -19.45
N MET A 204 15.98 16.99 -18.40
CA MET A 204 17.10 17.77 -17.85
C MET A 204 18.42 17.54 -18.61
N GLY A 205 18.41 16.84 -19.75
CA GLY A 205 19.59 16.63 -20.60
C GLY A 205 20.56 15.55 -20.11
N LEU A 206 20.22 14.88 -19.00
CA LEU A 206 20.88 13.67 -18.54
C LEU A 206 20.33 12.52 -19.41
N GLY A 207 21.17 11.91 -20.26
CA GLY A 207 20.76 10.96 -21.30
C GLY A 207 19.96 9.74 -20.81
N GLY A 208 19.57 8.84 -21.73
CA GLY A 208 18.70 7.69 -21.45
C GLY A 208 19.15 6.82 -20.26
N ASP A 209 20.46 6.63 -20.08
CA ASP A 209 21.03 5.85 -18.97
C ASP A 209 20.85 6.52 -17.60
N ALA A 210 20.81 7.84 -17.56
CA ALA A 210 20.62 8.60 -16.32
C ALA A 210 19.17 8.52 -15.81
N SER A 211 18.20 8.33 -16.72
CA SER A 211 16.80 8.11 -16.35
C SER A 211 16.62 6.80 -15.59
N LEU A 212 17.24 5.72 -16.06
CA LEU A 212 17.22 4.43 -15.38
C LEU A 212 17.98 4.49 -14.05
N LEU A 213 19.14 5.15 -14.03
CA LEU A 213 19.90 5.38 -12.79
C LEU A 213 19.06 6.14 -11.74
N SER A 214 18.27 7.12 -12.17
CA SER A 214 17.39 7.87 -11.27
C SER A 214 16.25 7.04 -10.67
N ALA A 215 15.70 6.10 -11.43
CA ALA A 215 14.70 5.15 -10.95
C ALA A 215 15.31 4.18 -9.91
N VAL A 216 16.56 3.76 -10.12
CA VAL A 216 17.31 2.97 -9.13
C VAL A 216 17.55 3.78 -7.86
N ILE A 217 18.04 5.02 -7.95
CA ILE A 217 18.27 5.89 -6.79
C ILE A 217 16.97 6.10 -5.99
N THR A 218 15.88 6.43 -6.66
CA THR A 218 14.58 6.64 -6.00
C THR A 218 14.06 5.35 -5.36
N GLY A 219 14.23 4.22 -6.03
CA GLY A 219 13.91 2.89 -5.49
C GLY A 219 14.74 2.52 -4.27
N SER A 220 16.04 2.83 -4.27
CA SER A 220 16.95 2.59 -3.14
C SER A 220 16.54 3.43 -1.93
N ILE A 221 16.24 4.71 -2.16
CA ILE A 221 15.77 5.62 -1.09
C ILE A 221 14.44 5.11 -0.51
N ASN A 222 13.53 4.62 -1.34
CA ASN A 222 12.28 4.02 -0.90
C ASN A 222 12.52 2.78 -0.01
N ALA A 223 13.40 1.87 -0.44
CA ALA A 223 13.75 0.67 0.34
C ALA A 223 14.42 1.00 1.68
N VAL A 224 15.39 1.91 1.69
CA VAL A 224 16.08 2.36 2.91
C VAL A 224 15.11 3.07 3.86
N SER A 225 14.24 3.92 3.34
CA SER A 225 13.24 4.60 4.16
C SER A 225 12.20 3.63 4.75
N THR A 226 11.87 2.58 4.00
CA THR A 226 10.97 1.53 4.50
C THR A 226 11.61 0.73 5.65
N LEU A 227 12.93 0.49 5.61
CA LEU A 227 13.66 -0.08 6.75
C LEU A 227 13.56 0.80 7.99
N VAL A 228 13.70 2.12 7.84
CA VAL A 228 13.51 3.07 8.95
C VAL A 228 12.07 2.99 9.50
N ALA A 229 11.08 2.76 8.63
CA ALA A 229 9.69 2.55 9.03
C ALA A 229 9.53 1.33 9.95
N VAL A 230 10.18 0.20 9.63
CA VAL A 230 10.11 -1.04 10.42
C VAL A 230 10.53 -0.79 11.86
N PHE A 231 11.64 -0.08 12.06
CA PHE A 231 12.13 0.24 13.41
C PHE A 231 11.37 1.40 14.08
N GLY A 232 10.87 2.35 13.28
CA GLY A 232 10.21 3.57 13.76
C GLY A 232 8.76 3.38 14.18
N VAL A 233 8.01 2.48 13.51
CA VAL A 233 6.54 2.35 13.66
C VAL A 233 6.12 1.94 15.07
N ASP A 234 6.89 1.06 15.69
CA ASP A 234 6.61 0.59 17.04
C ASP A 234 7.15 1.57 18.10
N LYS A 235 8.14 2.41 17.77
CA LYS A 235 8.67 3.40 18.71
C LYS A 235 7.82 4.68 18.77
N PHE A 236 7.52 5.29 17.63
CA PHE A 236 6.91 6.62 17.56
C PHE A 236 5.38 6.63 17.52
N GLY A 237 4.74 5.50 17.18
CA GLY A 237 3.28 5.40 17.02
C GLY A 237 2.83 5.76 15.61
N ARG A 238 1.67 5.22 15.21
CA ARG A 238 1.21 5.25 13.82
C ARG A 238 0.72 6.64 13.42
N ARG A 239 -0.02 7.31 14.32
CA ARG A 239 -0.62 8.63 14.03
C ARG A 239 0.45 9.71 13.88
N LYS A 240 1.45 9.73 14.76
CA LYS A 240 2.54 10.74 14.72
C LYS A 240 3.36 10.63 13.43
N LEU A 241 3.62 9.42 12.95
CA LEU A 241 4.33 9.18 11.69
C LEU A 241 3.54 9.67 10.47
N LEU A 242 2.22 9.45 10.43
CA LEU A 242 1.37 9.96 9.34
C LEU A 242 1.38 11.49 9.27
N ILE A 243 1.30 12.16 10.43
CA ILE A 243 1.27 13.63 10.51
C ILE A 243 2.63 14.21 10.12
N GLN A 244 3.73 13.69 10.67
CA GLN A 244 5.08 14.13 10.32
C GLN A 244 5.32 14.01 8.82
N ALA A 245 4.94 12.88 8.23
CA ALA A 245 5.12 12.66 6.81
C ALA A 245 4.22 13.53 5.95
N ALA A 246 2.98 13.79 6.37
CA ALA A 246 2.10 14.73 5.66
C ALA A 246 2.75 16.12 5.58
N VAL A 247 3.36 16.62 6.66
CA VAL A 247 4.09 17.89 6.65
C VAL A 247 5.30 17.85 5.71
N GLN A 248 6.13 16.80 5.79
CA GLN A 248 7.30 16.64 4.93
C GLN A 248 6.95 16.57 3.44
N MET A 249 5.94 15.77 3.10
CA MET A 249 5.48 15.63 1.72
C MET A 249 4.84 16.92 1.22
N LEU A 250 4.08 17.64 2.05
CA LEU A 250 3.48 18.93 1.70
C LEU A 250 4.55 19.94 1.32
N ILE A 251 5.56 20.11 2.19
CA ILE A 251 6.67 21.03 1.96
C ILE A 251 7.34 20.66 0.64
N SER A 252 7.77 19.41 0.49
CA SER A 252 8.48 18.94 -0.70
C SER A 252 7.68 19.17 -1.98
N GLN A 253 6.38 18.88 -1.96
CA GLN A 253 5.53 18.98 -3.14
C GLN A 253 5.21 20.43 -3.53
N VAL A 254 5.03 21.32 -2.54
CA VAL A 254 4.86 22.76 -2.79
C VAL A 254 6.13 23.35 -3.39
N PHE A 255 7.31 23.02 -2.84
CA PHE A 255 8.58 23.51 -3.39
C PHE A 255 8.83 23.01 -4.81
N VAL A 256 8.59 21.73 -5.09
CA VAL A 256 8.66 21.17 -6.47
C VAL A 256 7.68 21.90 -7.39
N GLY A 257 6.42 22.08 -6.96
CA GLY A 257 5.40 22.80 -7.72
C GLY A 257 5.80 24.24 -8.06
N VAL A 258 6.41 24.97 -7.12
CA VAL A 258 6.89 26.35 -7.32
C VAL A 258 8.07 26.40 -8.27
N ILE A 259 9.05 25.50 -8.11
CA ILE A 259 10.23 25.43 -9.00
C ILE A 259 9.78 25.16 -10.44
N LEU A 260 8.89 24.17 -10.65
CA LEU A 260 8.35 23.89 -11.98
C LEU A 260 7.49 25.04 -12.51
N ALA A 261 6.68 25.70 -11.68
CA ALA A 261 5.86 26.82 -12.14
C ALA A 261 6.69 28.01 -12.65
N ARG A 262 7.85 28.27 -12.04
CA ARG A 262 8.74 29.38 -12.42
C ARG A 262 9.70 29.04 -13.57
N HIS A 263 10.28 27.85 -13.58
CA HIS A 263 11.35 27.51 -14.53
C HIS A 263 10.89 26.75 -15.77
N LEU A 264 9.65 26.24 -15.81
CA LEU A 264 9.16 25.42 -16.93
C LEU A 264 8.45 26.23 -18.03
N LYS A 265 8.57 27.57 -18.01
CA LYS A 265 7.98 28.45 -19.01
C LYS A 265 9.06 29.02 -19.92
N ILE A 266 9.11 28.50 -21.16
CA ILE A 266 9.64 29.12 -22.39
C ILE A 266 11.07 28.74 -22.82
N THR A 267 11.96 28.26 -21.95
CA THR A 267 13.25 27.66 -22.36
C THR A 267 13.36 26.23 -21.87
N ASN A 268 13.57 25.28 -22.79
CA ASN A 268 13.63 23.83 -22.53
C ASN A 268 14.87 23.39 -21.72
N ALA A 269 15.41 24.25 -20.86
CA ALA A 269 16.55 23.94 -20.01
C ALA A 269 16.33 24.53 -18.62
N ILE A 270 15.97 23.66 -17.67
CA ILE A 270 16.05 23.97 -16.25
C ILE A 270 17.54 24.19 -15.93
N PRO A 271 17.95 25.27 -15.25
CA PRO A 271 19.34 25.41 -14.84
C PRO A 271 19.71 24.23 -13.94
N MET A 272 20.83 23.56 -14.23
CA MET A 272 21.33 22.38 -13.50
C MET A 272 21.15 22.42 -11.97
N PRO A 273 21.43 23.53 -11.25
CA PRO A 273 21.20 23.57 -9.80
C PRO A 273 19.73 23.36 -9.37
N PHE A 274 18.76 23.89 -10.12
CA PHE A 274 17.33 23.71 -9.82
C PHE A 274 16.84 22.30 -10.20
N ALA A 275 17.48 21.68 -11.19
CA ALA A 275 17.26 20.28 -11.54
C ALA A 275 17.65 19.36 -10.37
N TYR A 276 18.87 19.46 -9.86
CA TYR A 276 19.32 18.69 -8.69
C TYR A 276 18.47 18.95 -7.45
N LEU A 277 18.05 20.20 -7.22
CA LEU A 277 17.16 20.54 -6.12
C LEU A 277 15.78 19.88 -6.25
N THR A 278 15.21 19.86 -7.45
CA THR A 278 13.90 19.21 -7.72
C THR A 278 13.97 17.71 -7.44
N VAL A 279 15.06 17.08 -7.88
CA VAL A 279 15.34 15.67 -7.63
C VAL A 279 15.45 15.39 -6.13
N PHE A 280 16.24 16.18 -5.42
CA PHE A 280 16.40 16.06 -3.99
C PHE A 280 15.04 16.16 -3.27
N LEU A 281 14.19 17.11 -3.66
CA LEU A 281 12.85 17.26 -3.09
C LEU A 281 11.93 16.08 -3.41
N ILE A 282 12.02 15.51 -4.62
CA ILE A 282 11.29 14.28 -4.97
C ILE A 282 11.77 13.10 -4.10
N CYS A 283 13.08 12.98 -3.87
CA CYS A 283 13.61 11.97 -2.97
C CYS A 283 13.08 12.16 -1.55
N VAL A 284 13.09 13.39 -1.01
CA VAL A 284 12.53 13.70 0.32
C VAL A 284 11.04 13.38 0.39
N PHE A 285 10.28 13.63 -0.69
CA PHE A 285 8.88 13.24 -0.78
C PHE A 285 8.72 11.71 -0.68
N VAL A 286 9.48 10.96 -1.48
CA VAL A 286 9.43 9.49 -1.50
C VAL A 286 9.83 8.90 -0.15
N MET A 287 10.85 9.46 0.52
CA MET A 287 11.23 9.09 1.88
C MET A 287 10.05 9.25 2.86
N GLY A 288 9.39 10.41 2.80
CA GLY A 288 8.24 10.72 3.64
C GLY A 288 7.11 9.71 3.45
N PHE A 289 6.79 9.36 2.20
CA PHE A 289 5.79 8.35 1.89
C PHE A 289 6.18 6.95 2.39
N ALA A 290 7.42 6.54 2.11
CA ALA A 290 7.94 5.20 2.35
C ALA A 290 7.95 4.80 3.82
N TRP A 291 8.18 5.73 4.74
CA TRP A 291 8.19 5.44 6.17
C TRP A 291 6.83 5.61 6.87
N SER A 292 5.79 6.06 6.15
CA SER A 292 4.50 6.42 6.73
C SER A 292 3.35 5.80 5.92
N TRP A 293 2.73 6.54 5.01
CA TRP A 293 1.53 6.19 4.26
C TRP A 293 1.68 4.91 3.43
N GLY A 294 2.90 4.56 3.00
CA GLY A 294 3.20 3.27 2.40
C GLY A 294 2.89 2.10 3.35
N PRO A 295 3.70 1.86 4.40
CA PRO A 295 3.50 0.75 5.33
C PRO A 295 2.25 0.90 6.20
N LEU A 296 1.96 2.12 6.67
CA LEU A 296 0.82 2.37 7.56
C LEU A 296 -0.53 2.20 6.85
N GLY A 297 -0.56 2.42 5.53
CA GLY A 297 -1.74 2.17 4.70
C GLY A 297 -2.24 0.74 4.80
N TRP A 298 -1.33 -0.23 4.99
CA TRP A 298 -1.64 -1.65 5.13
C TRP A 298 -1.71 -2.10 6.59
N LEU A 299 -0.85 -1.52 7.45
CA LEU A 299 -0.79 -1.86 8.86
C LEU A 299 -2.06 -1.44 9.62
N ILE A 300 -2.56 -0.22 9.42
CA ILE A 300 -3.71 0.27 10.17
C ILE A 300 -4.98 -0.57 9.89
N PRO A 301 -5.35 -0.88 8.64
CA PRO A 301 -6.43 -1.84 8.35
C PRO A 301 -6.24 -3.19 9.06
N SER A 302 -5.01 -3.69 9.18
CA SER A 302 -4.74 -4.94 9.90
C SER A 302 -5.00 -4.86 11.42
N GLU A 303 -4.86 -3.68 12.01
CA GLU A 303 -5.02 -3.46 13.45
C GLU A 303 -6.45 -3.05 13.84
N ILE A 304 -7.20 -2.41 12.94
CA ILE A 304 -8.55 -1.89 13.25
C ILE A 304 -9.69 -2.88 13.02
N PHE A 305 -9.53 -3.86 12.12
CA PHE A 305 -10.59 -4.81 11.81
C PHE A 305 -10.61 -6.01 12.76
N PRO A 306 -11.75 -6.33 13.39
CA PRO A 306 -11.90 -7.52 14.22
C PRO A 306 -11.79 -8.78 13.36
N LEU A 307 -11.33 -9.88 13.96
CA LEU A 307 -11.01 -11.14 13.27
C LEU A 307 -12.10 -11.59 12.29
N GLU A 308 -13.36 -11.49 12.71
CA GLU A 308 -14.55 -11.97 11.98
C GLU A 308 -14.83 -11.20 10.68
N THR A 309 -14.53 -9.89 10.67
CA THR A 309 -14.83 -9.01 9.53
C THR A 309 -13.57 -8.55 8.80
N ARG A 310 -12.39 -8.90 9.31
CA ARG A 310 -11.10 -8.53 8.72
C ARG A 310 -10.95 -8.94 7.26
N PRO A 311 -11.29 -10.18 6.82
CA PRO A 311 -11.20 -10.52 5.40
C PRO A 311 -12.08 -9.62 4.52
N ALA A 312 -13.29 -9.31 4.96
CA ALA A 312 -14.21 -8.41 4.26
C ALA A 312 -13.71 -6.95 4.27
N GLY A 313 -13.17 -6.47 5.39
CA GLY A 313 -12.57 -5.13 5.49
C GLY A 313 -11.35 -4.95 4.58
N PHE A 314 -10.46 -5.95 4.54
CA PHE A 314 -9.33 -5.97 3.61
C PHE A 314 -9.78 -6.03 2.16
N PHE A 315 -10.82 -6.79 1.84
CA PHE A 315 -11.40 -6.79 0.50
C PHE A 315 -11.78 -5.37 0.06
N PHE A 316 -12.54 -4.63 0.87
CA PHE A 316 -12.89 -3.23 0.55
C PHE A 316 -11.67 -2.31 0.44
N ALA A 317 -10.70 -2.47 1.34
CA ALA A 317 -9.46 -1.69 1.34
C ALA A 317 -8.67 -1.90 0.04
N VAL A 318 -8.43 -3.16 -0.35
CA VAL A 318 -7.65 -3.51 -1.55
C VAL A 318 -8.40 -3.15 -2.82
N SER A 319 -9.69 -3.45 -2.91
CA SER A 319 -10.50 -3.07 -4.06
C SER A 319 -10.49 -1.56 -4.28
N THR A 320 -10.63 -0.77 -3.20
CA THR A 320 -10.57 0.70 -3.29
C THR A 320 -9.18 1.17 -3.69
N ASN A 321 -8.12 0.58 -3.13
CA ASN A 321 -6.74 0.90 -3.51
C ASN A 321 -6.52 0.68 -5.02
N MET A 322 -6.95 -0.46 -5.56
CA MET A 322 -6.81 -0.79 -6.99
C MET A 322 -7.63 0.13 -7.88
N ILE A 323 -8.88 0.44 -7.50
CA ILE A 323 -9.75 1.37 -8.24
C ILE A 323 -9.13 2.77 -8.27
N CYS A 324 -8.68 3.30 -7.12
CA CYS A 324 -8.04 4.61 -7.07
C CYS A 324 -6.73 4.63 -7.86
N THR A 325 -5.93 3.56 -7.80
CA THR A 325 -4.72 3.41 -8.61
C THR A 325 -5.04 3.50 -10.10
N PHE A 326 -6.06 2.79 -10.56
CA PHE A 326 -6.51 2.82 -11.95
C PHE A 326 -6.98 4.22 -12.37
N ILE A 327 -7.82 4.88 -11.55
CA ILE A 327 -8.33 6.23 -11.83
C ILE A 327 -7.18 7.23 -11.95
N ILE A 328 -6.25 7.22 -11.00
CA ILE A 328 -5.10 8.14 -11.01
C ILE A 328 -4.19 7.86 -12.20
N ALA A 329 -3.91 6.59 -12.51
CA ALA A 329 -3.08 6.22 -13.65
C ALA A 329 -3.68 6.67 -14.98
N GLN A 330 -5.00 6.54 -15.17
CA GLN A 330 -5.69 7.01 -16.38
C GLN A 330 -5.76 8.54 -16.46
N ALA A 331 -6.08 9.20 -15.36
CA ALA A 331 -6.26 10.65 -15.33
C ALA A 331 -4.91 11.42 -15.36
N PHE A 332 -3.82 10.77 -14.95
CA PHE A 332 -2.50 11.39 -14.82
C PHE A 332 -1.98 12.04 -16.10
N LEU A 333 -2.00 11.33 -17.24
CA LEU A 333 -1.48 11.86 -18.51
C LEU A 333 -2.26 13.11 -18.95
N THR A 334 -3.58 13.07 -18.82
CA THR A 334 -4.45 14.21 -19.14
C THR A 334 -4.16 15.39 -18.22
N MET A 335 -4.01 15.14 -16.91
CA MET A 335 -3.63 16.16 -15.94
C MET A 335 -2.24 16.75 -16.23
N LEU A 336 -1.27 15.95 -16.68
CA LEU A 336 0.07 16.42 -17.07
C LEU A 336 0.02 17.38 -18.24
N CYS A 337 -0.70 17.01 -19.30
CA CYS A 337 -0.79 17.81 -20.51
C CYS A 337 -1.52 19.14 -20.28
N GLN A 338 -2.58 19.15 -19.45
CA GLN A 338 -3.40 20.34 -19.24
C GLN A 338 -2.92 21.23 -18.09
N MET A 339 -2.56 20.63 -16.96
CA MET A 339 -2.27 21.38 -15.72
C MET A 339 -0.77 21.60 -15.48
N ARG A 340 0.15 20.93 -16.20
CA ARG A 340 1.62 21.04 -16.04
C ARG A 340 2.05 21.07 -14.56
N SER A 341 2.44 22.24 -14.04
CA SER A 341 2.85 22.42 -12.64
C SER A 341 1.70 22.37 -11.62
N GLY A 342 0.45 22.59 -12.06
CA GLY A 342 -0.75 22.59 -11.24
C GLY A 342 -1.06 21.25 -10.55
N ILE A 343 -0.52 20.14 -11.07
CA ILE A 343 -0.71 18.81 -10.49
C ILE A 343 -0.08 18.67 -9.11
N PHE A 344 1.10 19.25 -8.92
CA PHE A 344 1.79 19.20 -7.64
C PHE A 344 0.99 19.99 -6.58
N PHE A 345 0.38 21.11 -6.94
CA PHE A 345 -0.52 21.85 -6.06
C PHE A 345 -1.81 21.10 -5.76
N PHE A 346 -2.38 20.41 -6.75
CA PHE A 346 -3.56 19.56 -6.56
C PHE A 346 -3.29 18.47 -5.51
N PHE A 347 -2.17 17.74 -5.65
CA PHE A 347 -1.79 16.73 -4.67
C PHE A 347 -1.41 17.34 -3.31
N ALA A 348 -0.79 18.52 -3.28
CA ALA A 348 -0.50 19.23 -2.03
C ALA A 348 -1.78 19.54 -1.22
N VAL A 349 -2.88 19.93 -1.90
CA VAL A 349 -4.19 20.12 -1.24
C VAL A 349 -4.68 18.80 -0.64
N TRP A 350 -4.58 17.69 -1.38
CA TRP A 350 -4.93 16.37 -0.86
C TRP A 350 -4.07 15.92 0.32
N ILE A 351 -2.79 16.30 0.35
CA ILE A 351 -1.90 16.06 1.49
C ILE A 351 -2.36 16.80 2.75
N VAL A 352 -2.87 18.02 2.61
CA VAL A 352 -3.46 18.76 3.74
C VAL A 352 -4.73 18.06 4.24
N VAL A 353 -5.59 17.61 3.32
CA VAL A 353 -6.83 16.89 3.66
C VAL A 353 -6.52 15.59 4.40
N MET A 354 -5.59 14.77 3.89
CA MET A 354 -5.22 13.51 4.53
C MET A 354 -4.49 13.73 5.87
N GLY A 355 -3.64 14.76 5.96
CA GLY A 355 -2.98 15.15 7.21
C GLY A 355 -3.99 15.56 8.27
N SER A 356 -4.99 16.36 7.88
CA SER A 356 -6.11 16.75 8.75
C SER A 356 -6.92 15.53 9.19
N PHE A 357 -7.19 14.59 8.29
CA PHE A 357 -7.85 13.32 8.63
C PHE A 357 -7.05 12.52 9.69
N ALA A 358 -5.72 12.40 9.52
CA ALA A 358 -4.85 11.72 10.48
C ALA A 358 -4.83 12.41 11.85
N VAL A 359 -5.02 13.74 11.91
CA VAL A 359 -5.14 14.49 13.16
C VAL A 359 -6.52 14.28 13.81
N PHE A 360 -7.62 14.43 13.09
CA PHE A 360 -8.94 14.53 13.72
C PHE A 360 -9.72 13.23 13.84
N LEU A 361 -9.56 12.31 12.87
CA LEU A 361 -10.39 11.11 12.76
C LEU A 361 -9.64 9.81 13.04
N LEU A 362 -8.32 9.79 12.89
CA LEU A 362 -7.55 8.57 13.10
C LEU A 362 -7.05 8.47 14.56
N PRO A 363 -7.52 7.47 15.33
CA PRO A 363 -6.99 7.25 16.67
C PRO A 363 -5.63 6.53 16.64
N GLU A 364 -4.89 6.60 17.75
CA GLU A 364 -3.63 5.86 17.89
C GLU A 364 -3.91 4.38 18.18
N THR A 365 -3.37 3.49 17.33
CA THR A 365 -3.55 2.03 17.43
C THR A 365 -2.38 1.32 18.10
N LYS A 366 -1.30 2.05 18.44
CA LYS A 366 -0.08 1.47 19.01
C LYS A 366 -0.35 0.71 20.31
N GLY A 367 0.00 -0.58 20.31
CA GLY A 367 0.05 -1.44 21.51
C GLY A 367 -1.32 -1.84 22.06
N VAL A 368 -2.40 -1.64 21.29
CA VAL A 368 -3.75 -2.03 21.69
C VAL A 368 -4.06 -3.44 21.14
N PRO A 369 -4.45 -4.40 21.99
CA PRO A 369 -4.95 -5.71 21.53
C PRO A 369 -6.15 -5.52 20.60
N ILE A 370 -6.24 -6.33 19.54
CA ILE A 370 -7.32 -6.21 18.54
C ILE A 370 -8.70 -6.30 19.18
N ASP A 371 -8.86 -7.17 20.18
CA ASP A 371 -10.13 -7.40 20.86
C ASP A 371 -10.57 -6.20 21.71
N GLU A 372 -9.62 -5.38 22.17
CA GLU A 372 -9.89 -4.18 22.96
C GLU A 372 -9.98 -2.90 22.12
N MET A 373 -9.75 -2.97 20.81
CA MET A 373 -9.71 -1.79 19.93
C MET A 373 -11.04 -1.03 19.96
N ASN A 374 -12.18 -1.74 19.98
CA ASN A 374 -13.51 -1.12 20.06
C ASN A 374 -13.72 -0.36 21.37
N ASP A 375 -13.43 -0.98 22.51
CA ASP A 375 -13.75 -0.41 23.81
C ASP A 375 -12.74 0.64 24.28
N ARG A 376 -11.44 0.43 24.02
CA ARG A 376 -10.40 1.38 24.47
C ARG A 376 -10.22 2.56 23.53
N VAL A 377 -10.41 2.37 22.22
CA VAL A 377 -10.03 3.37 21.22
C VAL A 377 -11.27 3.99 20.58
N TRP A 378 -12.15 3.19 19.99
CA TRP A 378 -13.27 3.71 19.23
C TRP A 378 -14.38 4.31 20.10
N LYS A 379 -14.75 3.66 21.21
CA LYS A 379 -15.76 4.18 22.17
C LYS A 379 -15.31 5.44 22.91
N LYS A 380 -14.00 5.68 23.07
CA LYS A 380 -13.45 6.89 23.71
C LYS A 380 -13.26 8.05 22.73
N HIS A 381 -13.27 7.81 21.42
CA HIS A 381 -13.05 8.85 20.43
C HIS A 381 -14.26 9.79 20.33
N TRP A 382 -14.01 11.11 20.39
CA TRP A 382 -15.05 12.14 20.40
C TRP A 382 -16.03 12.04 19.22
N PHE A 383 -15.53 11.74 18.02
CA PHE A 383 -16.33 11.64 16.80
C PHE A 383 -16.98 10.25 16.62
N TRP A 384 -16.25 9.17 16.93
CA TRP A 384 -16.67 7.81 16.60
C TRP A 384 -17.56 7.18 17.66
N ARG A 385 -17.55 7.68 18.90
CA ARG A 385 -18.39 7.20 20.01
C ARG A 385 -19.88 7.14 19.67
N ARG A 386 -20.37 8.06 18.82
CA ARG A 386 -21.79 8.10 18.40
C ARG A 386 -22.24 6.84 17.66
N PHE A 387 -21.32 6.14 17.01
CA PHE A 387 -21.62 4.91 16.25
C PHE A 387 -21.74 3.67 17.14
N PHE A 388 -21.18 3.72 18.37
CA PHE A 388 -21.24 2.62 19.34
C PHE A 388 -22.33 2.80 20.40
N ARG A 389 -22.77 4.05 20.67
CA ARG A 389 -23.78 4.34 21.71
C ARG A 389 -25.13 3.63 21.47
N ASN A 390 -25.51 3.43 20.21
CA ASN A 390 -26.79 2.77 19.89
C ASN A 390 -26.73 1.25 20.05
N GLU A 391 -25.55 0.61 19.97
CA GLU A 391 -25.41 -0.82 20.23
C GLU A 391 -25.51 -1.14 21.71
N ASP A 392 -24.93 -0.30 22.57
CA ASP A 392 -25.06 -0.45 24.02
C ASP A 392 -26.55 -0.25 24.44
N GLU A 393 -27.30 0.64 23.76
CA GLU A 393 -28.74 0.84 23.98
C GLU A 393 -29.64 -0.27 23.41
N GLU A 394 -29.26 -0.91 22.29
CA GLU A 394 -29.95 -2.10 21.75
C GLU A 394 -29.67 -3.36 22.59
N GLN A 395 -28.43 -3.54 23.07
CA GLN A 395 -28.07 -4.64 23.96
C GLN A 395 -28.69 -4.50 25.36
N ALA A 396 -28.87 -3.28 25.87
CA ALA A 396 -29.55 -3.03 27.14
C ALA A 396 -31.08 -3.23 27.09
N LYS A 397 -31.66 -3.42 25.90
CA LYS A 397 -33.09 -3.71 25.69
C LYS A 397 -33.40 -5.20 25.51
N CYS A 398 -32.37 -6.05 25.41
CA CYS A 398 -32.47 -7.51 25.45
C CYS A 398 -32.03 -8.01 26.82
#